data_AF-A0A1Q6DT31-F1
#
_entry.id   AF-A0A1Q6DT31-F1
#
_cell.length_a   1.000
_cell.length_b   1.000
_cell.length_c   1.000
_cell.angle_alpha   90.00
_cell.angle_beta   90.00
_cell.angle_gamma   90.00
#
_symmetry.space_group_name_H-M   'P 1'
#
loop_
_entity.id
_entity.type
_entity.pdbx_description
1 polymer ?
#
loop_
_entity_poly.entity_id
_entity_poly.type
_entity_poly.pdbx_seq_one_letter_code
_entity_poly.pdbx_strand_id
1 'polypeptide(L)'
;MLTKNLLEVKKRKPNIKPKYREPSEYIELAREIIGAYKKGRKKEDISDEISELETHDEFKFIRGLDKLMERNSVFQQKSEVSPIEIRRRLFRKGPVTDEEELKKVIKEVSNEFEIEPTEVREQMYGDRDKNQVLVKKHDISPKRLIKEYNLSLTQTLLFDAHKLDIRVSGNYQEIFSAIKYFGLMYLVKDDLTISVTGPASIFKKTRKYGTSLAKLVPSVIKSDEWEIEANIETKVGDEKRIYTFNLDSSERELFPKKDVAESYDSKVELDFAKRINSVKENWEVKREPTILRTGKKVMIPDFSFQRDNMKLYLEVIGFWTPDYLEKKIEKINKINTNEKLLLAVNKSLKCKKEDFKRGDKIFFYERKIPLKPIIRELNQMTKEKTKKEKTDLNKKIEEIYRLAREKEDKCIEIDYLSKELDVMKETLKDFLNKNTEGIISDEKYITKKTLNEIKNRINKLENKKLSEVNKILNEYGIAQTVLKEIGYKIDYSSLNPENAEIKKINEQDN
;
A
#
# COMPACT_ATOMS: atom_id res chain seq x y z
N MET A 1 -9.64 -6.37 -18.59
CA MET A 1 -10.70 -5.53 -19.21
C MET A 1 -10.97 -5.99 -20.63
N LEU A 2 -12.24 -6.06 -21.00
CA LEU A 2 -12.71 -6.43 -22.34
C LEU A 2 -12.90 -5.19 -23.22
N THR A 3 -13.09 -5.41 -24.52
CA THR A 3 -13.54 -4.37 -25.44
C THR A 3 -15.05 -4.14 -25.28
N LYS A 4 -15.56 -2.96 -25.68
CA LYS A 4 -17.00 -2.67 -25.58
C LYS A 4 -17.88 -3.58 -26.45
N ASN A 5 -17.33 -4.13 -27.53
CA ASN A 5 -18.07 -5.03 -28.42
C ASN A 5 -18.41 -6.36 -27.72
N LEU A 6 -17.59 -6.75 -26.74
CA LEU A 6 -17.79 -7.94 -25.90
C LEU A 6 -18.55 -7.63 -24.60
N LEU A 7 -19.01 -6.38 -24.41
CA LEU A 7 -19.78 -6.02 -23.21
C LEU A 7 -21.20 -6.59 -23.29
N GLU A 8 -21.51 -7.50 -22.39
CA GLU A 8 -22.85 -8.05 -22.15
C GLU A 8 -23.50 -7.42 -20.92
N VAL A 9 -24.63 -6.73 -21.13
CA VAL A 9 -25.37 -6.04 -20.08
C VAL A 9 -26.87 -6.21 -20.27
N LYS A 10 -27.60 -6.37 -19.15
CA LYS A 10 -29.05 -6.23 -19.08
C LYS A 10 -29.37 -4.79 -18.68
N LYS A 11 -30.13 -4.08 -19.51
CA LYS A 11 -30.57 -2.70 -19.28
C LYS A 11 -32.05 -2.69 -18.92
N ARG A 12 -32.40 -2.29 -17.69
CA ARG A 12 -33.79 -2.11 -17.24
C ARG A 12 -33.86 -0.85 -16.40
N LYS A 13 -34.37 0.24 -16.97
CA LYS A 13 -34.41 1.56 -16.32
C LYS A 13 -34.98 1.45 -14.89
N PRO A 14 -34.33 2.04 -13.87
CA PRO A 14 -33.13 2.90 -13.94
C PRO A 14 -31.78 2.14 -14.00
N ASN A 15 -31.78 0.82 -13.93
CA ASN A 15 -30.59 0.00 -13.67
C ASN A 15 -29.93 -0.58 -14.93
N ILE A 16 -28.61 -0.77 -14.84
CA ILE A 16 -27.81 -1.55 -15.78
C ILE A 16 -26.99 -2.59 -15.01
N LYS A 17 -27.07 -3.86 -15.40
CA LYS A 17 -26.32 -4.95 -14.76
C LYS A 17 -25.53 -5.73 -15.81
N PRO A 18 -24.22 -5.99 -15.59
CA PRO A 18 -23.49 -6.99 -16.37
C PRO A 18 -24.19 -8.36 -16.30
N LYS A 19 -24.14 -9.12 -17.39
CA LYS A 19 -24.57 -10.53 -17.36
C LYS A 19 -23.42 -11.35 -16.78
N TYR A 20 -23.27 -11.38 -15.46
CA TYR A 20 -22.26 -12.21 -14.81
C TYR A 20 -22.49 -13.69 -15.10
N ARG A 21 -21.42 -14.48 -15.02
CA ARG A 21 -21.43 -15.93 -15.22
C ARG A 21 -21.05 -16.62 -13.92
N GLU A 22 -21.87 -17.57 -13.50
CA GLU A 22 -21.61 -18.38 -12.32
C GLU A 22 -20.46 -19.36 -12.62
N PRO A 23 -19.36 -19.35 -11.85
CA PRO A 23 -18.22 -20.18 -12.18
C PRO A 23 -18.52 -21.67 -12.25
N SER A 24 -19.47 -22.18 -11.45
CA SER A 24 -19.86 -23.59 -11.43
C SER A 24 -20.55 -24.07 -12.71
N GLU A 25 -21.27 -23.20 -13.40
CA GLU A 25 -22.03 -23.55 -14.61
C GLU A 25 -21.12 -23.69 -15.84
N TYR A 26 -19.98 -22.98 -15.85
CA TYR A 26 -19.14 -22.80 -17.04
C TYR A 26 -17.73 -23.40 -16.91
N ILE A 27 -17.52 -24.29 -15.92
CA ILE A 27 -16.20 -24.89 -15.66
C ILE A 27 -15.67 -25.65 -16.88
N GLU A 28 -16.52 -26.46 -17.52
CA GLU A 28 -16.12 -27.32 -18.64
C GLU A 28 -15.74 -26.48 -19.87
N LEU A 29 -16.58 -25.52 -20.25
CA LEU A 29 -16.27 -24.56 -21.32
C LEU A 29 -14.96 -23.81 -21.07
N ALA A 30 -14.76 -23.32 -19.85
CA ALA A 30 -13.51 -22.65 -19.49
C ALA A 30 -12.30 -23.61 -19.54
N ARG A 31 -12.48 -24.90 -19.21
CA ARG A 31 -11.43 -25.92 -19.32
C ARG A 31 -11.08 -26.22 -20.77
N GLU A 32 -12.06 -26.32 -21.67
CA GLU A 32 -11.85 -26.50 -23.10
C GLU A 32 -11.07 -25.33 -23.71
N ILE A 33 -11.48 -24.09 -23.43
CA ILE A 33 -10.78 -22.88 -23.88
C ILE A 33 -9.34 -22.86 -23.36
N ILE A 34 -9.13 -23.16 -22.06
CA ILE A 34 -7.79 -23.28 -21.48
C ILE A 34 -6.99 -24.41 -22.17
N GLY A 35 -7.66 -25.49 -22.56
CA GLY A 35 -7.09 -26.65 -23.25
C GLY A 35 -6.63 -26.36 -24.67
N ALA A 36 -7.30 -25.45 -25.39
CA ALA A 36 -6.94 -25.04 -26.75
C ALA A 36 -5.56 -24.36 -26.83
N TYR A 37 -5.17 -23.65 -25.76
CA TYR A 37 -3.88 -22.95 -25.62
C TYR A 37 -2.70 -23.90 -25.40
N LYS A 38 -2.33 -24.68 -26.41
CA LYS A 38 -1.18 -25.59 -26.40
C LYS A 38 0.07 -24.90 -26.98
N LYS A 39 1.23 -25.08 -26.31
CA LYS A 39 2.51 -24.52 -26.76
C LYS A 39 2.81 -24.96 -28.19
N GLY A 40 3.32 -24.05 -29.02
CA GLY A 40 3.68 -24.34 -30.41
C GLY A 40 2.56 -24.11 -31.43
N ARG A 41 1.32 -23.84 -31.01
CA ARG A 41 0.22 -23.50 -31.92
C ARG A 41 0.20 -22.03 -32.30
N LYS A 42 -0.29 -21.73 -33.51
CA LYS A 42 -0.50 -20.36 -33.98
C LYS A 42 -1.73 -19.76 -33.28
N LYS A 43 -1.71 -18.43 -33.14
CA LYS A 43 -2.81 -17.67 -32.55
C LYS A 43 -4.12 -17.83 -33.32
N GLU A 44 -4.06 -17.86 -34.66
CA GLU A 44 -5.20 -18.13 -35.54
C GLU A 44 -5.80 -19.51 -35.28
N ASP A 45 -5.00 -20.58 -35.31
CA ASP A 45 -5.48 -21.95 -35.05
C ASP A 45 -6.16 -22.11 -33.70
N ILE A 46 -5.67 -21.42 -32.66
CA ILE A 46 -6.29 -21.41 -31.33
C ILE A 46 -7.64 -20.67 -31.38
N SER A 47 -7.69 -19.51 -32.04
CA SER A 47 -8.91 -18.72 -32.18
C SER A 47 -9.98 -19.47 -32.99
N ASP A 48 -9.57 -20.19 -34.03
CA ASP A 48 -10.48 -20.95 -34.89
C ASP A 48 -11.10 -22.12 -34.11
N GLU A 49 -10.30 -22.90 -33.37
CA GLU A 49 -10.81 -23.98 -32.50
C GLU A 49 -11.78 -23.45 -31.44
N ILE A 50 -11.48 -22.30 -30.83
CA ILE A 50 -12.38 -21.70 -29.84
C ILE A 50 -13.67 -21.19 -30.49
N SER A 51 -13.61 -20.73 -31.75
CA SER A 51 -14.77 -20.26 -32.48
C SER A 51 -15.80 -21.38 -32.75
N GLU A 52 -15.35 -22.64 -32.84
CA GLU A 52 -16.22 -23.81 -32.99
C GLU A 52 -17.08 -24.07 -31.74
N LEU A 53 -16.64 -23.58 -30.57
CA LEU A 53 -17.40 -23.67 -29.32
C LEU A 53 -18.51 -22.60 -29.22
N GLU A 54 -18.54 -21.62 -30.14
CA GLU A 54 -19.46 -20.49 -30.06
C GLU A 54 -20.92 -20.90 -30.28
N THR A 55 -21.77 -20.58 -29.31
CA THR A 55 -23.23 -20.62 -29.46
C THR A 55 -23.78 -19.21 -29.69
N HIS A 56 -24.98 -19.12 -30.28
CA HIS A 56 -25.65 -17.85 -30.57
C HIS A 56 -25.75 -16.92 -29.34
N ASP A 57 -25.90 -17.48 -28.15
CA ASP A 57 -26.14 -16.71 -26.92
C ASP A 57 -24.86 -16.48 -26.09
N GLU A 58 -23.76 -17.17 -26.41
CA GLU A 58 -22.54 -17.17 -25.59
C GLU A 58 -21.27 -16.76 -26.35
N PHE A 59 -21.35 -16.46 -27.64
CA PHE A 59 -20.20 -16.02 -28.43
C PHE A 59 -19.42 -14.86 -27.79
N LYS A 60 -20.10 -13.87 -27.18
CA LYS A 60 -19.43 -12.75 -26.49
C LYS A 60 -18.67 -13.21 -25.25
N PHE A 61 -19.23 -14.17 -24.52
CA PHE A 61 -18.62 -14.73 -23.32
C PHE A 61 -17.38 -15.56 -23.71
N ILE A 62 -17.50 -16.44 -24.69
CA ILE A 62 -16.41 -17.29 -25.20
C ILE A 62 -15.26 -16.44 -25.73
N ARG A 63 -15.55 -15.48 -26.62
CA ARG A 63 -14.55 -14.49 -27.09
C ARG A 63 -13.97 -13.68 -25.94
N GLY A 64 -14.76 -13.42 -24.91
CA GLY A 64 -14.29 -12.74 -23.69
C GLY A 64 -13.24 -13.56 -22.93
N LEU A 65 -13.48 -14.85 -22.74
CA LEU A 65 -12.54 -15.78 -22.11
C LEU A 65 -11.28 -15.95 -22.96
N ASP A 66 -11.44 -16.12 -24.27
CA ASP A 66 -10.32 -16.20 -25.22
C ASP A 66 -9.42 -14.96 -25.12
N LYS A 67 -9.99 -13.75 -25.19
CA LYS A 67 -9.21 -12.51 -25.06
C LYS A 67 -8.48 -12.37 -23.73
N LEU A 68 -9.02 -12.96 -22.65
CA LEU A 68 -8.34 -12.98 -21.35
C LEU A 68 -7.17 -13.97 -21.34
N MET A 69 -7.32 -15.14 -21.95
CA MET A 69 -6.23 -16.10 -22.12
C MET A 69 -5.13 -15.54 -23.04
N GLU A 70 -5.52 -14.95 -24.17
CA GLU A 70 -4.63 -14.36 -25.16
C GLU A 70 -3.74 -13.30 -24.52
N ARG A 71 -4.33 -12.30 -23.83
CA ARG A 71 -3.60 -11.16 -23.28
C ARG A 71 -2.61 -11.55 -22.18
N ASN A 72 -2.91 -12.59 -21.42
CA ASN A 72 -2.07 -13.02 -20.30
C ASN A 72 -1.11 -14.17 -20.69
N SER A 73 -1.13 -14.60 -21.94
CA SER A 73 -0.19 -15.56 -22.52
C SER A 73 0.91 -14.85 -23.30
N VAL A 74 2.03 -15.54 -23.54
CA VAL A 74 3.16 -14.99 -24.31
C VAL A 74 3.21 -15.66 -25.67
N PHE A 75 3.02 -14.85 -26.70
CA PHE A 75 3.16 -15.22 -28.10
C PHE A 75 4.44 -14.62 -28.67
N GLN A 76 5.09 -15.34 -29.59
CA GLN A 76 6.29 -14.86 -30.28
C GLN A 76 6.14 -15.06 -31.79
N GLN A 77 6.72 -14.14 -32.55
CA GLN A 77 6.88 -14.33 -33.99
C GLN A 77 7.89 -15.46 -34.21
N LYS A 78 7.49 -16.48 -34.96
CA LYS A 78 8.37 -17.56 -35.39
C LYS A 78 8.73 -17.29 -36.85
N SER A 79 9.85 -16.62 -37.06
CA SER A 79 10.40 -16.40 -38.40
C SER A 79 11.92 -16.52 -38.34
N GLU A 80 12.47 -17.45 -39.11
CA GLU A 80 13.91 -17.69 -39.20
C GLU A 80 14.56 -16.70 -40.16
N VAL A 81 13.77 -16.24 -41.13
CA VAL A 81 14.14 -15.31 -42.19
C VAL A 81 13.14 -14.16 -42.20
N SER A 82 13.58 -12.98 -42.66
CA SER A 82 12.73 -11.78 -42.76
C SER A 82 11.49 -12.02 -43.63
N PRO A 83 10.26 -12.02 -43.05
CA PRO A 83 9.03 -12.25 -43.82
C PRO A 83 8.79 -11.23 -44.93
N ILE A 84 9.25 -9.99 -44.71
CA ILE A 84 9.18 -8.90 -45.70
C ILE A 84 10.04 -9.21 -46.92
N GLU A 85 11.23 -9.78 -46.72
CA GLU A 85 12.14 -10.11 -47.81
C GLU A 85 11.61 -11.27 -48.64
N ILE A 86 11.07 -12.30 -47.99
CA ILE A 86 10.38 -13.41 -48.65
C ILE A 86 9.25 -12.89 -49.53
N ARG A 87 8.37 -12.02 -48.98
CA ARG A 87 7.28 -11.38 -49.75
C ARG A 87 7.82 -10.59 -50.95
N ARG A 88 8.89 -9.80 -50.75
CA ARG A 88 9.50 -9.01 -51.82
C ARG A 88 10.05 -9.88 -52.94
N ARG A 89 10.66 -11.03 -52.63
CA ARG A 89 11.19 -11.95 -53.65
C ARG A 89 10.08 -12.71 -54.38
N LEU A 90 9.09 -13.23 -53.66
CA LEU A 90 7.94 -13.91 -54.25
C LEU A 90 7.16 -12.99 -55.18
N PHE A 91 6.76 -11.80 -54.70
CA PHE A 91 5.89 -10.91 -55.48
C PHE A 91 6.61 -10.22 -56.65
N ARG A 92 7.96 -10.18 -56.67
CA ARG A 92 8.74 -9.73 -57.82
C ARG A 92 8.65 -10.68 -59.02
N LYS A 93 8.28 -11.95 -58.81
CA LYS A 93 8.13 -12.94 -59.88
C LYS A 93 6.85 -12.73 -60.70
N GLY A 94 5.99 -11.80 -60.29
CA GLY A 94 4.73 -11.51 -60.96
C GLY A 94 3.59 -12.43 -60.51
N PRO A 95 2.39 -12.26 -61.09
CA PRO A 95 1.27 -13.16 -60.83
C PRO A 95 1.56 -14.53 -61.43
N VAL A 96 1.41 -15.57 -60.63
CA VAL A 96 1.53 -16.97 -61.05
C VAL A 96 0.12 -17.55 -61.20
N THR A 97 -0.19 -18.15 -62.35
CA THR A 97 -1.55 -18.63 -62.66
C THR A 97 -1.69 -20.15 -62.74
N ASP A 98 -0.58 -20.90 -62.73
CA ASP A 98 -0.58 -22.36 -62.74
C ASP A 98 0.22 -22.98 -61.59
N GLU A 99 -0.10 -24.23 -61.23
CA GLU A 99 0.50 -24.91 -60.07
C GLU A 99 1.97 -25.30 -60.27
N GLU A 100 2.40 -25.57 -61.51
CA GLU A 100 3.77 -25.98 -61.80
C GLU A 100 4.73 -24.79 -61.73
N GLU A 101 4.32 -23.65 -62.27
CA GLU A 101 5.00 -22.36 -62.11
C GLU A 101 5.06 -21.97 -60.63
N LEU A 102 3.98 -22.19 -59.85
CA LEU A 102 3.97 -21.90 -58.42
C LEU A 102 4.98 -22.74 -57.65
N LYS A 103 5.07 -24.05 -57.92
CA LYS A 103 6.07 -24.93 -57.32
C LYS A 103 7.49 -24.47 -57.68
N LYS A 104 7.72 -24.08 -58.94
CA LYS A 104 9.02 -23.56 -59.39
C LYS A 104 9.41 -22.28 -58.67
N VAL A 105 8.52 -21.29 -58.60
CA VAL A 105 8.76 -20.01 -57.91
C VAL A 105 9.01 -20.21 -56.42
N ILE A 106 8.23 -21.07 -55.75
CA ILE A 106 8.44 -21.40 -54.34
C ILE A 106 9.81 -22.05 -54.13
N LYS A 107 10.19 -23.01 -54.98
CA LYS A 107 11.49 -23.70 -54.88
C LYS A 107 12.68 -22.75 -55.13
N GLU A 108 12.54 -21.81 -56.05
CA GLU A 108 13.57 -20.79 -56.29
C GLU A 108 13.77 -19.89 -55.05
N VAL A 109 12.67 -19.42 -54.45
CA VAL A 109 12.72 -18.58 -53.25
C VAL A 109 13.19 -19.37 -52.02
N SER A 110 12.79 -20.63 -51.88
CA SER A 110 13.21 -21.49 -50.78
C SER A 110 14.74 -21.70 -50.79
N ASN A 111 15.30 -21.95 -51.98
CA ASN A 111 16.74 -22.08 -52.17
C ASN A 111 17.49 -20.77 -51.88
N GLU A 112 16.92 -19.61 -52.22
CA GLU A 112 17.56 -18.31 -51.95
C GLU A 112 17.67 -18.03 -50.45
N PHE A 113 16.66 -18.41 -49.67
CA PHE A 113 16.60 -18.14 -48.23
C PHE A 113 17.02 -19.33 -47.36
N GLU A 114 17.52 -20.42 -47.97
CA GLU A 114 17.95 -21.65 -47.28
C GLU A 114 16.87 -22.25 -46.35
N ILE A 115 15.61 -22.22 -46.80
CA ILE A 115 14.46 -22.79 -46.08
C ILE A 115 13.79 -23.88 -46.93
N GLU A 116 12.99 -24.72 -46.28
CA GLU A 116 12.22 -25.74 -46.99
C GLU A 116 11.10 -25.10 -47.85
N PRO A 117 10.84 -25.61 -49.08
CA PRO A 117 9.79 -25.08 -49.95
C PRO A 117 8.39 -25.01 -49.28
N THR A 118 8.10 -25.97 -48.41
CA THR A 118 6.86 -26.05 -47.64
C THR A 118 6.72 -24.91 -46.62
N GLU A 119 7.85 -24.41 -46.10
CA GLU A 119 7.88 -23.38 -45.06
C GLU A 119 7.79 -21.97 -45.62
N VAL A 120 8.11 -21.76 -46.90
CA VAL A 120 8.10 -20.44 -47.56
C VAL A 120 6.78 -19.70 -47.32
N ARG A 121 5.64 -20.39 -47.45
CA ARG A 121 4.31 -19.78 -47.26
C ARG A 121 4.06 -19.38 -45.81
N GLU A 122 4.51 -20.19 -44.86
CA GLU A 122 4.36 -19.91 -43.43
C GLU A 122 5.26 -18.76 -42.99
N GLN A 123 6.54 -18.82 -43.37
CA GLN A 123 7.56 -17.80 -43.07
C GLN A 123 7.20 -16.44 -43.70
N MET A 124 6.61 -16.42 -44.90
CA MET A 124 6.20 -15.20 -45.61
C MET A 124 5.27 -14.28 -44.79
N TYR A 125 4.43 -14.86 -43.93
CA TYR A 125 3.50 -14.13 -43.08
C TYR A 125 3.78 -14.32 -41.58
N GLY A 126 4.94 -14.84 -41.19
CA GLY A 126 5.28 -15.08 -39.79
C GLY A 126 5.35 -13.81 -38.92
N ASP A 127 5.43 -12.63 -39.55
CA ASP A 127 5.36 -11.32 -38.90
C ASP A 127 3.94 -10.89 -38.48
N ARG A 128 2.89 -11.53 -39.01
CA ARG A 128 1.49 -11.19 -38.69
C ARG A 128 1.12 -11.64 -37.27
N ASP A 129 0.36 -10.80 -36.56
CA ASP A 129 -0.13 -11.08 -35.19
C ASP A 129 -0.85 -12.44 -35.08
N LYS A 130 -1.71 -12.76 -36.06
CA LYS A 130 -2.43 -14.03 -36.11
C LYS A 130 -1.55 -15.28 -36.29
N ASN A 131 -0.33 -15.11 -36.82
CA ASN A 131 0.62 -16.19 -37.05
C ASN A 131 1.64 -16.34 -35.90
N GLN A 132 1.56 -15.49 -34.87
CA GLN A 132 2.42 -15.66 -33.70
C GLN A 132 2.12 -16.99 -33.00
N VAL A 133 3.17 -17.61 -32.48
CA VAL A 133 3.11 -18.93 -31.86
C VAL A 133 3.11 -18.80 -30.35
N LEU A 134 2.28 -19.59 -29.68
CA LEU A 134 2.21 -19.63 -28.22
C LEU A 134 3.49 -20.23 -27.62
N VAL A 135 4.22 -19.43 -26.85
CA VAL A 135 5.47 -19.83 -26.16
C VAL A 135 5.21 -20.16 -24.70
N LYS A 136 4.40 -19.34 -24.03
CA LYS A 136 4.01 -19.55 -22.63
C LYS A 136 2.52 -19.33 -22.46
N LYS A 137 1.83 -20.37 -22.04
CA LYS A 137 0.41 -20.34 -21.66
C LYS A 137 0.22 -19.58 -20.34
N HIS A 138 -0.87 -18.83 -20.23
CA HIS A 138 -1.31 -18.28 -18.95
C HIS A 138 -1.72 -19.39 -17.97
N ASP A 139 -1.09 -19.43 -16.81
CA ASP A 139 -1.41 -20.39 -15.75
C ASP A 139 -2.59 -19.86 -14.92
N ILE A 140 -3.79 -20.42 -15.17
CA ILE A 140 -5.04 -20.02 -14.53
C ILE A 140 -5.99 -21.21 -14.45
N SER A 141 -6.74 -21.32 -13.34
CA SER A 141 -7.79 -22.33 -13.21
C SER A 141 -9.07 -21.90 -13.93
N PRO A 142 -9.90 -22.85 -14.43
CA PRO A 142 -11.17 -22.52 -15.10
C PRO A 142 -12.08 -21.62 -14.26
N LYS A 143 -12.25 -21.94 -12.97
CA LYS A 143 -13.02 -21.13 -12.01
C LYS A 143 -12.47 -19.70 -11.90
N ARG A 144 -11.14 -19.54 -11.89
CA ARG A 144 -10.50 -18.22 -11.79
C ARG A 144 -10.67 -17.42 -13.08
N LEU A 145 -10.60 -18.06 -14.25
CA LEU A 145 -10.78 -17.40 -15.55
C LEU A 145 -12.18 -16.77 -15.67
N ILE A 146 -13.23 -17.48 -15.24
CA ILE A 146 -14.61 -16.97 -15.24
C ILE A 146 -14.76 -15.79 -14.28
N LYS A 147 -14.16 -15.87 -13.08
CA LYS A 147 -14.14 -14.75 -12.14
C LYS A 147 -13.43 -13.52 -12.73
N GLU A 148 -12.29 -13.71 -13.40
CA GLU A 148 -11.59 -12.62 -14.11
C GLU A 148 -12.39 -12.05 -15.30
N TYR A 149 -13.25 -12.86 -15.93
CA TYR A 149 -14.22 -12.42 -16.92
C TYR A 149 -15.26 -11.48 -16.28
N ASN A 150 -15.90 -11.90 -15.19
CA ASN A 150 -16.87 -11.05 -14.48
C ASN A 150 -16.26 -9.72 -14.06
N LEU A 151 -15.05 -9.75 -13.48
CA LEU A 151 -14.31 -8.52 -13.15
C LEU A 151 -14.05 -7.67 -14.39
N SER A 152 -13.56 -8.26 -15.48
CA SER A 152 -13.29 -7.52 -16.71
C SER A 152 -14.57 -6.93 -17.32
N LEU A 153 -15.71 -7.59 -17.18
CA LEU A 153 -17.01 -7.13 -17.63
C LEU A 153 -17.49 -5.91 -16.84
N THR A 154 -17.39 -5.95 -15.50
CA THR A 154 -17.64 -4.80 -14.62
C THR A 154 -16.75 -3.62 -14.99
N GLN A 155 -15.45 -3.87 -15.15
CA GLN A 155 -14.49 -2.83 -15.50
C GLN A 155 -14.81 -2.19 -16.85
N THR A 156 -15.17 -2.98 -17.87
CA THR A 156 -15.53 -2.48 -19.19
C THR A 156 -16.82 -1.65 -19.16
N LEU A 157 -17.80 -2.01 -18.32
CA LEU A 157 -19.00 -1.18 -18.09
C LEU A 157 -18.64 0.20 -17.52
N LEU A 158 -17.71 0.24 -16.55
CA LEU A 158 -17.28 1.47 -15.89
C LEU A 158 -16.47 2.42 -16.79
N PHE A 159 -16.09 2.02 -18.02
CA PHE A 159 -15.44 2.92 -18.98
C PHE A 159 -16.31 4.13 -19.33
N ASP A 160 -17.63 3.99 -19.23
CA ASP A 160 -18.60 5.05 -19.47
C ASP A 160 -19.12 5.70 -18.18
N ALA A 161 -18.49 5.40 -17.03
CA ALA A 161 -18.78 6.07 -15.77
C ALA A 161 -18.07 7.43 -15.69
N HIS A 162 -18.78 8.44 -15.19
CA HIS A 162 -18.18 9.74 -14.88
C HIS A 162 -17.70 9.86 -13.43
N LYS A 163 -18.32 9.07 -12.55
CA LYS A 163 -18.15 9.08 -11.12
C LYS A 163 -18.40 7.67 -10.59
N LEU A 164 -17.68 7.32 -9.52
CA LEU A 164 -17.84 6.08 -8.76
C LEU A 164 -18.05 6.46 -7.28
N ASP A 165 -19.17 6.07 -6.68
CA ASP A 165 -19.37 6.14 -5.23
C ASP A 165 -19.03 4.77 -4.62
N ILE A 166 -18.12 4.75 -3.65
CA ILE A 166 -17.62 3.52 -3.02
C ILE A 166 -17.91 3.60 -1.52
N ARG A 167 -18.47 2.54 -0.95
CA ARG A 167 -18.52 2.31 0.50
C ARG A 167 -17.74 1.05 0.82
N VAL A 168 -16.97 1.08 1.90
CA VAL A 168 -16.19 -0.07 2.37
C VAL A 168 -16.12 -0.07 3.90
N SER A 169 -16.06 -1.27 4.50
CA SER A 169 -15.81 -1.43 5.94
C SER A 169 -14.33 -1.25 6.32
N GLY A 170 -13.41 -1.44 5.38
CA GLY A 170 -11.97 -1.37 5.61
C GLY A 170 -11.16 -1.23 4.31
N ASN A 171 -9.87 -1.55 4.37
CA ASN A 171 -8.90 -1.44 3.27
C ASN A 171 -8.73 -0.01 2.68
N TYR A 172 -9.00 1.02 3.50
CA TYR A 172 -8.93 2.41 3.04
C TYR A 172 -7.57 2.77 2.44
N GLN A 173 -6.47 2.39 3.09
CA GLN A 173 -5.12 2.68 2.61
C GLN A 173 -4.91 2.20 1.17
N GLU A 174 -5.19 0.93 0.86
CA GLU A 174 -4.99 0.42 -0.49
C GLU A 174 -5.88 1.12 -1.52
N ILE A 175 -7.12 1.46 -1.14
CA ILE A 175 -8.06 2.18 -2.01
C ILE A 175 -7.57 3.61 -2.29
N PHE A 176 -7.13 4.36 -1.27
CA PHE A 176 -6.64 5.72 -1.45
C PHE A 176 -5.31 5.77 -2.20
N SER A 177 -4.40 4.84 -1.92
CA SER A 177 -3.18 4.63 -2.71
C SER A 177 -3.54 4.41 -4.19
N ALA A 178 -4.48 3.50 -4.50
CA ALA A 178 -4.92 3.25 -5.88
C ALA A 178 -5.56 4.50 -6.53
N ILE A 179 -6.40 5.24 -5.81
CA ILE A 179 -7.01 6.50 -6.30
C ILE A 179 -5.92 7.49 -6.72
N LYS A 180 -4.90 7.71 -5.89
CA LYS A 180 -3.80 8.62 -6.19
C LYS A 180 -2.98 8.17 -7.38
N TYR A 181 -2.63 6.88 -7.45
CA TYR A 181 -1.85 6.33 -8.54
C TYR A 181 -2.52 6.44 -9.89
N PHE A 182 -3.84 6.22 -9.94
CA PHE A 182 -4.60 6.41 -11.18
C PHE A 182 -4.89 7.89 -11.50
N GLY A 183 -4.36 8.83 -10.71
CA GLY A 183 -4.52 10.27 -10.90
C GLY A 183 -5.98 10.71 -10.75
N LEU A 184 -6.74 10.02 -9.91
CA LEU A 184 -8.15 10.27 -9.68
C LEU A 184 -8.34 11.25 -8.52
N MET A 185 -9.49 11.91 -8.52
CA MET A 185 -9.91 12.81 -7.46
C MET A 185 -10.96 12.14 -6.59
N TYR A 186 -11.01 12.46 -5.30
CA TYR A 186 -11.96 11.84 -4.39
C TYR A 186 -12.53 12.79 -3.35
N LEU A 187 -13.80 12.62 -3.00
CA LEU A 187 -14.39 13.31 -1.87
C LEU A 187 -15.00 12.27 -0.94
N VAL A 188 -14.55 12.24 0.31
CA VAL A 188 -15.19 11.41 1.34
C VAL A 188 -16.35 12.20 1.94
N LYS A 189 -17.56 11.66 1.83
CA LYS A 189 -18.78 12.22 2.43
C LYS A 189 -18.85 11.90 3.92
N ASP A 190 -19.82 12.49 4.61
CA ASP A 190 -20.01 12.32 6.06
C ASP A 190 -20.40 10.88 6.45
N ASP A 191 -21.05 10.15 5.54
CA ASP A 191 -21.41 8.72 5.67
C ASP A 191 -20.27 7.77 5.28
N LEU A 192 -19.02 8.26 5.17
CA LEU A 192 -17.84 7.53 4.71
C LEU A 192 -17.87 7.09 3.24
N THR A 193 -18.87 7.50 2.46
CA THR A 193 -18.89 7.22 1.02
C THR A 193 -17.75 7.97 0.33
N ILE A 194 -16.90 7.23 -0.37
CA ILE A 194 -15.77 7.74 -1.15
C ILE A 194 -16.26 7.99 -2.59
N SER A 195 -16.50 9.25 -2.92
CA SER A 195 -16.90 9.70 -4.25
C SER A 195 -15.68 9.97 -5.13
N VAL A 196 -15.38 9.09 -6.08
CA VAL A 196 -14.22 9.19 -6.97
C VAL A 196 -14.60 9.69 -8.36
N THR A 197 -13.82 10.63 -8.89
CA THR A 197 -14.00 11.23 -10.23
C THR A 197 -12.67 11.45 -10.96
N GLY A 198 -12.73 11.67 -12.27
CA GLY A 198 -11.56 12.06 -13.06
C GLY A 198 -11.36 13.59 -13.12
N PRO A 199 -10.11 14.10 -13.15
CA PRO A 199 -9.81 15.54 -13.24
C PRO A 199 -10.56 16.29 -14.35
N ALA A 200 -10.69 15.69 -15.54
CA ALA A 200 -11.38 16.34 -16.66
C ALA A 200 -12.91 16.19 -16.62
N SER A 201 -13.43 15.26 -15.81
CA SER A 201 -14.88 15.01 -15.72
C SER A 201 -15.66 16.19 -15.13
N ILE A 202 -14.97 17.12 -14.45
CA ILE A 202 -15.55 18.35 -13.88
C ILE A 202 -15.88 19.38 -14.98
N PHE A 203 -15.02 19.53 -16.00
CA PHE A 203 -15.17 20.57 -17.02
C PHE A 203 -15.87 20.07 -18.28
N LYS A 204 -15.76 18.79 -18.59
CA LYS A 204 -16.43 18.13 -19.72
C LYS A 204 -16.77 16.71 -19.32
N LYS A 205 -17.97 16.21 -19.68
CA LYS A 205 -18.33 14.77 -19.62
C LYS A 205 -17.40 13.95 -20.51
N THR A 206 -16.16 13.75 -20.07
CA THR A 206 -15.10 13.10 -20.83
C THR A 206 -14.90 11.70 -20.29
N ARG A 207 -14.90 10.72 -21.19
CA ARG A 207 -14.63 9.31 -20.88
C ARG A 207 -13.16 9.04 -20.55
N LYS A 208 -12.31 10.08 -20.53
CA LYS A 208 -10.85 9.99 -20.44
C LYS A 208 -10.37 9.23 -19.19
N TYR A 209 -11.15 9.24 -18.12
CA TYR A 209 -10.80 8.61 -16.84
C TYR A 209 -11.67 7.38 -16.49
N GLY A 210 -12.62 6.97 -17.34
CA GLY A 210 -13.47 5.80 -17.06
C GLY A 210 -12.64 4.51 -16.91
N THR A 211 -11.57 4.38 -17.70
CA THR A 211 -10.61 3.27 -17.56
C THR A 211 -9.87 3.32 -16.23
N SER A 212 -9.47 4.51 -15.76
CA SER A 212 -8.86 4.69 -14.43
C SER A 212 -9.83 4.34 -13.30
N LEU A 213 -11.09 4.79 -13.37
CA LEU A 213 -12.12 4.42 -12.39
C LEU A 213 -12.32 2.90 -12.34
N ALA A 214 -12.39 2.26 -13.51
CA ALA A 214 -12.51 0.80 -13.60
C ALA A 214 -11.34 0.05 -12.94
N LYS A 215 -10.13 0.61 -12.95
CA LYS A 215 -8.96 0.01 -12.28
C LYS A 215 -9.03 0.04 -10.76
N LEU A 216 -9.96 0.78 -10.15
CA LEU A 216 -10.15 0.80 -8.70
C LEU A 216 -10.91 -0.42 -8.16
N VAL A 217 -11.77 -1.03 -8.98
CA VAL A 217 -12.65 -2.14 -8.54
C VAL A 217 -11.88 -3.23 -7.78
N PRO A 218 -10.70 -3.72 -8.24
CA PRO A 218 -9.96 -4.76 -7.52
C PRO A 218 -9.58 -4.41 -6.08
N SER A 219 -9.19 -3.15 -5.80
CA SER A 219 -8.83 -2.70 -4.45
C SER A 219 -10.04 -2.55 -3.53
N VAL A 220 -11.21 -2.24 -4.10
CA VAL A 220 -12.49 -2.12 -3.38
C VAL A 220 -13.04 -3.50 -2.98
N ILE A 221 -13.07 -4.46 -3.92
CA ILE A 221 -13.64 -5.80 -3.68
C ILE A 221 -12.84 -6.66 -2.69
N LYS A 222 -11.65 -6.19 -2.28
CA LYS A 222 -10.80 -6.83 -1.29
C LYS A 222 -11.29 -6.60 0.16
N SER A 223 -12.05 -5.53 0.41
CA SER A 223 -12.64 -5.27 1.72
C SER A 223 -13.71 -6.32 2.08
N ASP A 224 -14.01 -6.51 3.36
CA ASP A 224 -15.01 -7.50 3.81
C ASP A 224 -16.46 -7.09 3.53
N GLU A 225 -16.78 -5.81 3.64
CA GLU A 225 -18.05 -5.25 3.18
C GLU A 225 -17.74 -4.12 2.23
N TRP A 226 -18.41 -4.12 1.08
CA TRP A 226 -18.19 -3.11 0.05
C TRP A 226 -19.44 -2.90 -0.80
N GLU A 227 -19.61 -1.68 -1.30
CA GLU A 227 -20.65 -1.27 -2.24
C GLU A 227 -20.04 -0.32 -3.26
N ILE A 228 -20.40 -0.49 -4.53
CA ILE A 228 -19.98 0.32 -5.66
C ILE A 228 -21.22 0.78 -6.41
N GLU A 229 -21.42 2.09 -6.47
CA GLU A 229 -22.45 2.74 -7.28
C GLU A 229 -21.80 3.59 -8.40
N ALA A 230 -22.30 3.46 -9.63
CA ALA A 230 -21.86 4.28 -10.75
C ALA A 230 -23.01 4.70 -11.66
N ASN A 231 -22.93 5.93 -12.18
CA ASN A 231 -23.83 6.40 -13.23
C ASN A 231 -23.17 6.20 -14.60
N ILE A 232 -23.80 5.38 -15.44
CA ILE A 232 -23.30 4.95 -16.75
C ILE A 232 -24.08 5.67 -17.85
N GLU A 233 -23.40 6.46 -18.68
CA GLU A 233 -24.00 7.10 -19.86
C GLU A 233 -23.86 6.18 -21.09
N THR A 234 -24.97 5.56 -21.51
CA THR A 234 -25.05 4.69 -22.70
C THR A 234 -26.03 5.24 -23.72
N LYS A 235 -25.82 4.89 -25.00
CA LYS A 235 -26.82 5.09 -26.04
C LYS A 235 -27.88 3.98 -26.01
N VAL A 236 -29.12 4.34 -26.31
CA VAL A 236 -30.25 3.44 -26.59
C VAL A 236 -30.91 3.97 -27.86
N GLY A 237 -30.68 3.28 -28.99
CA GLY A 237 -30.86 3.90 -30.30
C GLY A 237 -29.94 5.11 -30.44
N ASP A 238 -30.50 6.24 -30.87
CA ASP A 238 -29.76 7.51 -31.01
C ASP A 238 -29.78 8.39 -29.75
N GLU A 239 -30.57 8.04 -28.74
CA GLU A 239 -30.68 8.81 -27.51
C GLU A 239 -29.64 8.43 -26.47
N LYS A 240 -29.07 9.44 -25.80
CA LYS A 240 -28.22 9.23 -24.62
C LYS A 240 -29.08 9.07 -23.37
N ARG A 241 -28.83 8.01 -22.60
CA ARG A 241 -29.51 7.72 -21.34
C ARG A 241 -28.49 7.40 -20.25
N ILE A 242 -28.83 7.78 -19.02
CA ILE A 242 -28.05 7.48 -17.82
C ILE A 242 -28.73 6.33 -17.08
N TYR A 243 -27.95 5.31 -16.74
CA TYR A 243 -28.37 4.17 -15.93
C TYR A 243 -27.51 4.07 -14.68
N THR A 244 -28.06 3.51 -13.62
CA THR A 244 -27.35 3.24 -12.37
C THR A 244 -26.85 1.80 -12.36
N PHE A 245 -25.55 1.64 -12.09
CA PHE A 245 -24.91 0.36 -11.82
C PHE A 245 -24.65 0.27 -10.33
N ASN A 246 -25.07 -0.85 -9.71
CA ASN A 246 -24.84 -1.17 -8.31
C ASN A 246 -24.21 -2.56 -8.22
N LEU A 247 -23.22 -2.68 -7.35
CA LEU A 247 -22.52 -3.93 -7.03
C LEU A 247 -22.10 -3.92 -5.57
N ASP A 248 -22.36 -5.00 -4.83
CA ASP A 248 -22.04 -5.09 -3.41
C ASP A 248 -21.41 -6.46 -3.04
N SER A 249 -21.01 -6.58 -1.77
CA SER A 249 -20.33 -7.75 -1.21
C SER A 249 -21.13 -9.06 -1.32
N SER A 250 -22.44 -9.03 -1.56
CA SER A 250 -23.23 -10.25 -1.77
C SER A 250 -22.83 -11.01 -3.06
N GLU A 251 -22.31 -10.29 -4.06
CA GLU A 251 -21.84 -10.86 -5.33
C GLU A 251 -20.34 -11.26 -5.28
N ARG A 252 -19.68 -11.19 -4.11
CA ARG A 252 -18.22 -11.45 -3.94
C ARG A 252 -17.73 -12.74 -4.59
N GLU A 253 -18.51 -13.81 -4.51
CA GLU A 253 -18.10 -15.11 -5.04
C GLU A 253 -18.01 -15.14 -6.58
N LEU A 254 -18.62 -14.18 -7.27
CA LEU A 254 -18.47 -14.01 -8.73
C LEU A 254 -17.13 -13.39 -9.13
N PHE A 255 -16.36 -12.85 -8.18
CA PHE A 255 -15.15 -12.07 -8.44
C PHE A 255 -13.88 -12.76 -7.94
N PRO A 256 -12.73 -12.39 -8.52
CA PRO A 256 -11.44 -12.94 -8.13
C PRO A 256 -10.97 -12.33 -6.80
N LYS A 257 -10.49 -13.16 -5.87
CA LYS A 257 -9.68 -12.69 -4.73
C LYS A 257 -8.30 -12.27 -5.26
N LYS A 258 -8.01 -10.99 -5.39
CA LYS A 258 -6.70 -10.49 -5.85
C LYS A 258 -5.88 -10.02 -4.66
N ASP A 259 -4.67 -10.57 -4.54
CA ASP A 259 -3.60 -9.90 -3.82
C ASP A 259 -3.03 -8.84 -4.77
N VAL A 260 -3.46 -7.59 -4.58
CA VAL A 260 -2.92 -6.47 -5.34
C VAL A 260 -1.48 -6.26 -4.86
N ALA A 261 -0.52 -6.74 -5.66
CA ALA A 261 0.88 -6.87 -5.26
C ALA A 261 1.74 -5.61 -5.48
N GLU A 262 1.15 -4.43 -5.70
CA GLU A 262 1.93 -3.23 -5.99
C GLU A 262 1.49 -2.05 -5.13
N SER A 263 2.42 -1.48 -4.36
CA SER A 263 2.18 -0.21 -3.67
C SER A 263 2.09 0.90 -4.72
N TYR A 264 0.90 1.46 -4.83
CA TYR A 264 0.52 2.41 -5.86
C TYR A 264 0.80 3.83 -5.39
N ASP A 265 2.07 4.22 -5.33
CA ASP A 265 2.47 5.48 -4.71
C ASP A 265 2.96 6.51 -5.72
N SER A 266 2.68 7.80 -5.46
CA SER A 266 3.31 8.86 -6.22
C SER A 266 4.82 8.89 -5.94
N LYS A 267 5.63 9.19 -6.97
CA LYS A 267 7.11 9.30 -6.82
C LYS A 267 7.50 10.29 -5.72
N VAL A 268 6.69 11.33 -5.48
CA VAL A 268 6.94 12.38 -4.49
C VAL A 268 6.74 11.87 -3.05
N GLU A 269 5.62 11.18 -2.80
CA GLU A 269 5.34 10.58 -1.49
C GLU A 269 6.32 9.46 -1.17
N LEU A 270 6.68 8.65 -2.18
CA LEU A 270 7.67 7.59 -2.02
C LEU A 270 9.09 8.13 -1.74
N ASP A 271 9.54 9.17 -2.46
CA ASP A 271 10.81 9.88 -2.16
C ASP A 271 10.80 10.42 -0.73
N PHE A 272 9.69 11.05 -0.32
CA PHE A 272 9.55 11.59 1.02
C PHE A 272 9.62 10.50 2.09
N ALA A 273 8.83 9.42 1.96
CA ALA A 273 8.80 8.31 2.90
C ALA A 273 10.19 7.71 3.12
N LYS A 274 10.94 7.47 2.03
CA LYS A 274 12.32 6.95 2.11
C LYS A 274 13.25 7.92 2.86
N ARG A 275 13.19 9.20 2.51
CA ARG A 275 14.09 10.21 3.08
C ARG A 275 13.78 10.52 4.55
N ILE A 276 12.50 10.62 4.93
CA ILE A 276 12.11 10.94 6.30
C ILE A 276 12.41 9.79 7.27
N ASN A 277 12.30 8.55 6.81
CA ASN A 277 12.64 7.37 7.61
C ASN A 277 14.13 7.31 7.99
N SER A 278 15.00 7.93 7.20
CA SER A 278 16.45 7.97 7.46
C SER A 278 16.86 9.01 8.52
N VAL A 279 15.97 9.94 8.87
CA VAL A 279 16.30 11.12 9.70
C VAL A 279 15.32 11.33 10.88
N LYS A 280 14.26 10.52 10.97
CA LYS A 280 13.29 10.61 12.05
C LYS A 280 13.88 10.01 13.34
N GLU A 281 13.87 10.78 14.42
CA GLU A 281 14.32 10.33 15.74
C GLU A 281 13.14 9.89 16.60
N ASN A 282 13.00 8.58 16.86
CA ASN A 282 11.96 7.98 17.71
C ASN A 282 10.50 8.27 17.30
N TRP A 283 10.28 8.79 16.09
CA TRP A 283 8.95 8.93 15.50
C TRP A 283 8.67 7.73 14.60
N GLU A 284 7.50 7.11 14.75
CA GLU A 284 6.96 6.15 13.80
C GLU A 284 6.26 6.92 12.67
N VAL A 285 6.56 6.58 11.42
CA VAL A 285 5.93 7.20 10.24
C VAL A 285 5.05 6.17 9.58
N LYS A 286 3.74 6.42 9.63
CA LYS A 286 2.73 5.62 8.93
C LYS A 286 2.19 6.40 7.75
N ARG A 287 2.00 5.71 6.64
CA ARG A 287 1.37 6.25 5.43
C ARG A 287 -0.11 5.93 5.46
N GLU A 288 -0.94 6.87 5.03
CA GLU A 288 -2.41 6.71 4.95
C GLU A 288 -3.00 6.01 6.18
N PRO A 289 -2.66 6.50 7.39
CA PRO A 289 -2.64 5.71 8.62
C PRO A 289 -4.04 5.32 9.11
N THR A 290 -4.99 6.26 9.08
CA THR A 290 -6.39 6.07 9.54
C THR A 290 -7.24 7.26 9.08
N ILE A 291 -8.56 7.07 9.02
CA ILE A 291 -9.55 8.14 8.88
C ILE A 291 -9.55 9.05 10.11
N LEU A 292 -9.30 10.34 9.90
CA LEU A 292 -9.63 11.41 10.85
C LEU A 292 -11.11 11.71 10.76
N ARG A 293 -11.84 11.38 11.82
CA ARG A 293 -13.22 11.81 12.01
C ARG A 293 -13.26 13.08 12.82
N THR A 294 -14.05 14.03 12.35
CA THR A 294 -14.17 15.34 12.98
C THR A 294 -15.60 15.85 12.85
N GLY A 295 -16.39 15.64 13.90
CA GLY A 295 -17.83 15.82 13.81
C GLY A 295 -18.40 14.94 12.70
N LYS A 296 -19.02 15.56 11.68
CA LYS A 296 -19.55 14.84 10.50
C LYS A 296 -18.51 14.61 9.40
N LYS A 297 -17.31 15.21 9.45
CA LYS A 297 -16.36 15.20 8.33
C LYS A 297 -15.26 14.17 8.48
N VAL A 298 -14.80 13.65 7.34
CA VAL A 298 -13.78 12.58 7.26
C VAL A 298 -12.61 13.01 6.37
N MET A 299 -11.37 12.97 6.86
CA MET A 299 -10.15 13.16 6.05
C MET A 299 -9.17 12.04 6.32
N ILE A 300 -8.38 11.67 5.31
CA ILE A 300 -7.25 10.74 5.48
C ILE A 300 -6.00 11.48 5.06
N PRO A 301 -5.11 11.80 6.01
CA PRO A 301 -3.81 12.39 5.72
C PRO A 301 -2.90 11.40 5.00
N ASP A 302 -2.00 11.94 4.18
CA ASP A 302 -1.01 11.13 3.46
C ASP A 302 0.01 10.47 4.42
N PHE A 303 0.37 11.15 5.50
CA PHE A 303 1.27 10.64 6.53
C PHE A 303 0.79 10.97 7.95
N SER A 304 1.06 10.07 8.90
CA SER A 304 1.13 10.40 10.33
C SER A 304 2.50 10.11 10.89
N PHE A 305 2.90 10.98 11.79
CA PHE A 305 4.04 10.85 12.69
C PHE A 305 3.47 10.56 14.07
N GLN A 306 3.89 9.44 14.66
CA GLN A 306 3.44 8.96 15.96
C GLN A 306 4.65 8.77 16.87
N ARG A 307 4.60 9.32 18.08
CA ARG A 307 5.60 9.09 19.13
C ARG A 307 4.91 9.20 20.47
N ASP A 308 4.82 8.08 21.18
CA ASP A 308 4.02 7.97 22.41
C ASP A 308 2.59 8.50 22.15
N ASN A 309 2.10 9.39 23.02
CA ASN A 309 0.79 10.05 22.87
C ASN A 309 0.82 11.30 21.96
N MET A 310 1.91 11.57 21.23
CA MET A 310 1.96 12.67 20.26
C MET A 310 1.63 12.19 18.86
N LYS A 311 0.76 12.94 18.18
CA LYS A 311 0.44 12.70 16.78
C LYS A 311 0.55 13.98 15.96
N LEU A 312 1.14 13.85 14.78
CA LEU A 312 1.19 14.92 13.79
C LEU A 312 0.84 14.33 12.43
N TYR A 313 -0.01 15.02 11.69
CA TYR A 313 -0.41 14.63 10.35
C TYR A 313 0.25 15.51 9.31
N LEU A 314 0.50 14.93 8.14
CA LEU A 314 0.95 15.66 6.96
C LEU A 314 0.07 15.30 5.77
N GLU A 315 -0.47 16.33 5.14
CA GLU A 315 -1.20 16.24 3.88
C GLU A 315 -0.40 16.84 2.74
N VAL A 316 -0.30 16.12 1.62
CA VAL A 316 0.39 16.53 0.40
C VAL A 316 -0.64 16.95 -0.65
N ILE A 317 -0.64 18.25 -0.95
CA ILE A 317 -1.51 18.86 -1.94
C ILE A 317 -0.75 18.95 -3.27
N GLY A 318 -0.94 17.94 -4.12
CA GLY A 318 -0.36 17.80 -5.46
C GLY A 318 -1.20 18.38 -6.61
N PHE A 319 -1.11 17.83 -7.82
CA PHE A 319 -1.86 18.34 -8.98
C PHE A 319 -3.37 18.14 -8.82
N TRP A 320 -4.13 19.24 -8.77
CA TRP A 320 -5.60 19.23 -8.69
C TRP A 320 -6.18 20.27 -9.64
N THR A 321 -7.46 20.10 -10.00
CA THR A 321 -8.23 21.16 -10.67
C THR A 321 -8.59 22.27 -9.68
N PRO A 322 -8.79 23.53 -10.13
CA PRO A 322 -9.18 24.64 -9.24
C PRO A 322 -10.40 24.32 -8.36
N ASP A 323 -11.51 23.87 -8.94
CA ASP A 323 -12.75 23.56 -8.20
C ASP A 323 -12.57 22.45 -7.17
N TYR A 324 -11.76 21.44 -7.49
CA TYR A 324 -11.48 20.37 -6.54
C TYR A 324 -10.60 20.88 -5.41
N LEU A 325 -9.57 21.67 -5.76
CA LEU A 325 -8.66 22.27 -4.80
C LEU A 325 -9.45 23.16 -3.82
N GLU A 326 -10.40 23.95 -4.30
CA GLU A 326 -11.31 24.75 -3.49
C GLU A 326 -12.11 23.88 -2.50
N LYS A 327 -12.76 22.80 -2.98
CA LYS A 327 -13.50 21.86 -2.12
C LYS A 327 -12.60 21.18 -1.09
N LYS A 328 -11.37 20.81 -1.47
CA LYS A 328 -10.38 20.21 -0.57
C LYS A 328 -9.91 21.20 0.49
N ILE A 329 -9.64 22.45 0.11
CA ILE A 329 -9.29 23.54 1.02
C ILE A 329 -10.43 23.81 2.00
N GLU A 330 -11.67 23.92 1.51
CA GLU A 330 -12.85 24.12 2.35
C GLU A 330 -13.02 22.98 3.36
N LYS A 331 -12.73 21.75 2.94
CA LYS A 331 -12.77 20.58 3.81
C LYS A 331 -11.68 20.64 4.87
N ILE A 332 -10.43 20.90 4.48
CA ILE A 332 -9.29 21.07 5.40
C ILE A 332 -9.60 22.15 6.44
N ASN A 333 -10.10 23.30 5.99
CA ASN A 333 -10.44 24.45 6.83
C ASN A 333 -11.55 24.15 7.86
N LYS A 334 -12.38 23.13 7.60
CA LYS A 334 -13.47 22.72 8.49
C LYS A 334 -13.10 21.51 9.37
N ILE A 335 -11.85 21.03 9.33
CA ILE A 335 -11.37 19.95 10.21
C ILE A 335 -10.97 20.52 11.57
N ASN A 336 -11.83 20.29 12.54
CA ASN A 336 -11.60 20.35 13.99
C ASN A 336 -10.97 19.05 14.58
N THR A 337 -9.65 18.89 14.47
CA THR A 337 -8.90 17.83 15.17
C THR A 337 -7.96 18.46 16.18
N ASN A 338 -7.75 17.82 17.34
CA ASN A 338 -6.80 18.28 18.36
C ASN A 338 -5.34 18.10 17.93
N GLU A 339 -5.09 17.21 16.96
CA GLU A 339 -3.75 16.93 16.47
C GLU A 339 -3.25 17.99 15.50
N LYS A 340 -1.93 18.19 15.44
CA LYS A 340 -1.33 19.11 14.46
C LYS A 340 -1.46 18.54 13.05
N LEU A 341 -1.85 19.39 12.10
CA LEU A 341 -1.93 19.09 10.67
C LEU A 341 -1.00 20.02 9.89
N LEU A 342 0.00 19.43 9.24
CA LEU A 342 0.89 20.12 8.32
C LEU A 342 0.41 19.96 6.88
N LEU A 343 0.59 20.99 6.07
CA LEU A 343 0.26 20.97 4.65
C LEU A 343 1.52 21.16 3.79
N ALA A 344 1.79 20.22 2.90
CA ALA A 344 2.76 20.35 1.82
C ALA A 344 2.03 20.75 0.54
N VAL A 345 2.22 21.96 0.02
CA VAL A 345 1.48 22.47 -1.15
C VAL A 345 2.39 22.61 -2.35
N ASN A 346 1.99 22.04 -3.50
CA ASN A 346 2.77 22.20 -4.72
C ASN A 346 2.68 23.65 -5.22
N LYS A 347 3.82 24.30 -5.46
CA LYS A 347 3.90 25.68 -5.96
C LYS A 347 3.17 25.88 -7.29
N SER A 348 3.04 24.83 -8.11
CA SER A 348 2.34 24.92 -9.39
C SER A 348 0.86 25.29 -9.27
N LEU A 349 0.25 25.07 -8.10
CA LEU A 349 -1.17 25.32 -7.85
C LEU A 349 -1.51 26.80 -7.63
N LYS A 350 -0.50 27.67 -7.47
CA LYS A 350 -0.67 29.11 -7.20
C LYS A 350 -1.52 29.44 -5.95
N CYS A 351 -1.69 28.50 -5.02
CA CYS A 351 -2.28 28.78 -3.71
C CYS A 351 -1.36 29.66 -2.87
N LYS A 352 -1.97 30.45 -1.99
CA LYS A 352 -1.29 31.22 -0.96
C LYS A 352 -1.57 30.61 0.42
N LYS A 353 -0.87 31.07 1.45
CA LYS A 353 -1.07 30.55 2.81
C LYS A 353 -2.44 30.94 3.36
N GLU A 354 -2.95 32.09 2.95
CA GLU A 354 -4.20 32.68 3.42
C GLU A 354 -5.43 31.89 2.96
N ASP A 355 -5.28 31.05 1.93
CA ASP A 355 -6.34 30.15 1.45
C ASP A 355 -6.68 29.06 2.50
N PHE A 356 -5.73 28.76 3.39
CA PHE A 356 -5.83 27.70 4.39
C PHE A 356 -6.04 28.30 5.79
N LYS A 357 -7.29 28.27 6.26
CA LYS A 357 -7.70 28.63 7.62
C LYS A 357 -7.33 27.55 8.65
N ARG A 358 -7.07 26.32 8.19
CA ARG A 358 -6.56 25.19 8.99
C ARG A 358 -5.28 24.66 8.34
N GLY A 359 -4.35 24.22 9.18
CA GLY A 359 -3.00 23.82 8.78
C GLY A 359 -2.00 24.56 9.63
N ASP A 360 -1.57 23.93 10.72
CA ASP A 360 -0.74 24.57 11.75
C ASP A 360 0.57 25.12 11.17
N LYS A 361 1.12 24.44 10.14
CA LYS A 361 2.13 25.01 9.24
C LYS A 361 1.92 24.56 7.80
N ILE A 362 2.19 25.48 6.87
CA ILE A 362 2.10 25.28 5.43
C ILE A 362 3.47 25.50 4.83
N PHE A 363 3.93 24.55 4.03
CA PHE A 363 5.17 24.67 3.29
C PHE A 363 4.98 24.30 1.82
N PHE A 364 5.68 25.01 0.96
CA PHE A 364 5.56 24.85 -0.48
C PHE A 364 6.67 23.97 -1.04
N TYR A 365 6.33 23.11 -2.00
CA TYR A 365 7.28 22.25 -2.69
C TYR A 365 7.07 22.28 -4.21
N GLU A 366 8.07 21.85 -4.97
CA GLU A 366 7.96 21.72 -6.43
C GLU A 366 8.05 20.25 -6.84
N ARG A 367 9.22 19.64 -6.67
CA ARG A 367 9.46 18.23 -7.00
C ARG A 367 9.60 17.32 -5.78
N LYS A 368 10.02 17.88 -4.64
CA LYS A 368 10.33 17.12 -3.42
C LYS A 368 9.80 17.83 -2.19
N ILE A 369 9.16 17.06 -1.30
CA ILE A 369 8.68 17.54 -0.01
C ILE A 369 9.88 17.92 0.88
N PRO A 370 9.89 19.10 1.52
CA PRO A 370 11.01 19.56 2.33
C PRO A 370 11.02 18.86 3.71
N LEU A 371 12.15 18.24 4.06
CA LEU A 371 12.32 17.54 5.35
C LEU A 371 12.54 18.50 6.53
N LYS A 372 13.43 19.49 6.36
CA LYS A 372 13.86 20.41 7.42
C LYS A 372 12.71 21.07 8.19
N PRO A 373 11.66 21.65 7.56
CA PRO A 373 10.56 22.26 8.31
C PRO A 373 9.75 21.23 9.11
N ILE A 374 9.61 20.00 8.59
CA ILE A 374 8.86 18.92 9.26
C ILE A 374 9.65 18.42 10.47
N ILE A 375 10.94 18.13 10.32
CA ILE A 375 11.80 17.70 11.43
C ILE A 375 11.86 18.77 12.52
N ARG A 376 11.94 20.06 12.13
CA ARG A 376 11.90 21.16 13.09
C ARG A 376 10.60 21.15 13.90
N GLU A 377 9.46 20.84 13.28
CA GLU A 377 8.18 20.72 13.99
C GLU A 377 8.17 19.53 14.94
N LEU A 378 8.60 18.35 14.48
CA LEU A 378 8.69 17.15 15.32
C LEU A 378 9.56 17.40 16.56
N ASN A 379 10.73 18.00 16.37
CA ASN A 379 11.65 18.33 17.45
C ASN A 379 11.08 19.40 18.39
N GLN A 380 10.35 20.38 17.86
CA GLN A 380 9.68 21.40 18.68
C GLN A 380 8.60 20.77 19.56
N MET A 381 7.77 19.89 19.01
CA MET A 381 6.74 19.16 19.77
C MET A 381 7.35 18.31 20.89
N THR A 382 8.44 17.57 20.59
CA THR A 382 9.15 16.78 21.60
C THR A 382 9.68 17.68 22.73
N LYS A 383 10.30 18.82 22.40
CA LYS A 383 10.82 19.76 23.41
C LYS A 383 9.72 20.36 24.28
N GLU A 384 8.62 20.79 23.67
CA GLU A 384 7.46 21.34 24.37
C GLU A 384 6.85 20.31 25.34
N LYS A 385 6.69 19.06 24.87
CA LYS A 385 6.18 17.96 25.70
C LYS A 385 7.12 17.65 26.85
N THR A 386 8.43 17.45 26.60
CA THR A 386 9.41 17.19 27.66
C THR A 386 9.43 18.30 28.71
N LYS A 387 9.33 19.58 28.29
CA LYS A 387 9.28 20.70 29.24
C LYS A 387 8.05 20.61 30.14
N LYS A 388 6.87 20.36 29.55
CA LYS A 388 5.61 20.22 30.29
C LYS A 388 5.65 19.03 31.26
N GLU A 389 6.07 17.86 30.78
CA GLU A 389 6.21 16.64 31.58
C GLU A 389 7.16 16.84 32.76
N LYS A 390 8.32 17.50 32.56
CA LYS A 390 9.24 17.82 33.67
C LYS A 390 8.61 18.72 34.71
N THR A 391 7.82 19.72 34.29
CA THR A 391 7.08 20.58 35.23
C THR A 391 6.03 19.79 36.00
N ASP A 392 5.33 18.86 35.35
CA ASP A 392 4.31 18.03 35.98
C ASP A 392 4.94 16.97 36.92
N LEU A 393 6.04 16.34 36.53
CA LEU A 393 6.80 15.38 37.34
C LEU A 393 7.33 16.02 38.63
N ASN A 394 7.80 17.27 38.57
CA ASN A 394 8.21 18.01 39.77
C ASN A 394 7.08 18.12 40.81
N LYS A 395 5.82 18.24 40.36
CA LYS A 395 4.65 18.29 41.26
C LYS A 395 4.24 16.90 41.77
N LYS A 396 4.68 15.84 41.10
CA LYS A 396 4.31 14.44 41.36
C LYS A 396 5.42 13.62 42.03
N ILE A 397 6.50 14.24 42.52
CA ILE A 397 7.62 13.51 43.17
C ILE A 397 7.12 12.61 44.30
N GLU A 398 6.23 13.11 45.16
CA GLU A 398 5.66 12.32 46.26
C GLU A 398 4.82 11.13 45.77
N GLU A 399 4.11 11.29 44.65
CA GLU A 399 3.35 10.21 44.02
C GLU A 399 4.28 9.12 43.47
N ILE A 400 5.42 9.48 42.88
CA ILE A 400 6.46 8.52 42.46
C ILE A 400 6.92 7.69 43.67
N TYR A 401 7.20 8.33 44.80
CA TYR A 401 7.58 7.61 46.03
C TYR A 401 6.43 6.83 46.67
N ARG A 402 5.17 7.21 46.43
CA ARG A 402 4.01 6.42 46.86
C ARG A 402 3.88 5.15 46.03
N LEU A 403 3.93 5.27 44.70
CA LEU A 403 3.91 4.14 43.77
C LEU A 403 5.08 3.17 44.05
N ALA A 404 6.23 3.70 44.45
CA ALA A 404 7.39 2.93 44.92
C ALA A 404 7.14 2.11 46.19
N ARG A 405 6.19 2.54 47.03
CA ARG A 405 5.87 1.92 48.31
C ARG A 405 4.68 0.96 48.21
N GLU A 406 3.71 1.27 47.35
CA GLU A 406 2.49 0.48 47.16
C GLU A 406 2.76 -0.86 46.49
N LYS A 407 3.68 -0.88 45.53
CA LYS A 407 4.29 -2.14 45.14
C LYS A 407 5.23 -2.56 46.27
N GLU A 408 4.95 -3.67 46.95
CA GLU A 408 5.92 -4.36 47.84
C GLU A 408 7.24 -4.72 47.11
N ASP A 409 7.25 -4.53 45.79
CA ASP A 409 8.38 -4.60 44.88
C ASP A 409 9.41 -3.49 45.19
N LYS A 410 10.59 -3.89 45.65
CA LYS A 410 11.63 -2.97 46.15
C LYS A 410 12.25 -2.10 45.03
N CYS A 411 11.99 -2.42 43.76
CA CYS A 411 12.38 -1.66 42.57
C CYS A 411 11.17 -1.52 41.63
N ILE A 412 11.10 -0.43 40.86
CA ILE A 412 9.93 -0.14 40.01
C ILE A 412 10.35 -0.10 38.55
N GLU A 413 9.63 -0.78 37.68
CA GLU A 413 9.86 -0.67 36.24
C GLU A 413 9.57 0.74 35.72
N ILE A 414 10.49 1.28 34.91
CA ILE A 414 10.35 2.58 34.24
C ILE A 414 9.14 2.57 33.31
N ASP A 415 8.87 1.45 32.65
CA ASP A 415 7.70 1.26 31.78
C ASP A 415 6.39 1.42 32.54
N TYR A 416 6.32 0.90 33.76
CA TYR A 416 5.16 1.04 34.63
C TYR A 416 4.99 2.50 35.06
N LEU A 417 6.03 3.12 35.62
CA LEU A 417 5.98 4.53 36.04
C LEU A 417 5.64 5.47 34.89
N SER A 418 6.21 5.25 33.71
CA SER A 418 5.95 6.04 32.50
C SER A 418 4.48 5.99 32.10
N LYS A 419 3.84 4.82 32.20
CA LYS A 419 2.40 4.65 31.91
C LYS A 419 1.52 5.29 32.97
N GLU A 420 1.78 5.02 34.25
CA GLU A 420 0.97 5.57 35.36
C GLU A 420 1.03 7.09 35.42
N LEU A 421 2.19 7.67 35.15
CA LEU A 421 2.39 9.12 35.21
C LEU A 421 2.05 9.83 33.89
N ASP A 422 1.76 9.08 32.82
CA ASP A 422 1.54 9.55 31.44
C ASP A 422 2.69 10.45 30.93
N VAL A 423 3.93 9.96 31.03
CA VAL A 423 5.14 10.68 30.61
C VAL A 423 6.05 9.82 29.74
N MET A 424 6.80 10.45 28.81
CA MET A 424 7.80 9.75 28.01
C MET A 424 8.89 9.11 28.89
N LYS A 425 9.30 7.88 28.56
CA LYS A 425 10.33 7.13 29.30
C LYS A 425 11.64 7.91 29.40
N GLU A 426 12.08 8.53 28.31
CA GLU A 426 13.32 9.32 28.29
C GLU A 426 13.22 10.54 29.19
N THR A 427 12.06 11.22 29.21
CA THR A 427 11.82 12.34 30.12
C THR A 427 11.86 11.87 31.57
N LEU A 428 11.20 10.74 31.89
CA LEU A 428 11.16 10.19 33.23
C LEU A 428 12.56 9.78 33.71
N LYS A 429 13.34 9.08 32.88
CA LYS A 429 14.72 8.69 33.22
C LYS A 429 15.60 9.91 33.50
N ASP A 430 15.56 10.91 32.62
CA ASP A 430 16.30 12.15 32.80
C ASP A 430 15.86 12.92 34.05
N PHE A 431 14.56 12.87 34.37
CA PHE A 431 14.00 13.49 35.57
C PHE A 431 14.48 12.80 36.84
N LEU A 432 14.33 11.48 36.93
CA LEU A 432 14.70 10.69 38.11
C LEU A 432 16.21 10.82 38.39
N ASN A 433 17.07 10.62 37.38
CA ASN A 433 18.52 10.74 37.55
C ASN A 433 19.00 12.13 38.04
N LYS A 434 18.23 13.20 37.79
CA LYS A 434 18.62 14.58 38.15
C LYS A 434 17.96 15.12 39.40
N ASN A 435 16.76 14.63 39.73
CA ASN A 435 15.92 15.24 40.76
C ASN A 435 15.57 14.29 41.90
N THR A 436 16.03 13.04 41.85
CA THR A 436 15.87 12.09 42.95
C THR A 436 17.21 11.50 43.37
N GLU A 437 17.26 10.94 44.57
CA GLU A 437 18.47 10.28 45.10
C GLU A 437 18.52 8.78 44.76
N GLY A 438 17.58 8.30 43.93
CA GLY A 438 17.57 6.92 43.42
C GLY A 438 18.40 6.79 42.15
N ILE A 439 18.58 5.55 41.70
CA ILE A 439 19.30 5.24 40.46
C ILE A 439 18.44 4.40 39.53
N ILE A 440 18.78 4.40 38.25
CA ILE A 440 18.13 3.55 37.26
C ILE A 440 19.12 2.47 36.82
N SER A 441 18.70 1.21 36.91
CA SER A 441 19.45 0.05 36.43
C SER A 441 18.51 -0.94 35.76
N ASP A 442 18.86 -1.44 34.58
CA ASP A 442 18.05 -2.38 33.78
C ASP A 442 16.56 -2.01 33.69
N GLU A 443 16.27 -0.79 33.23
CA GLU A 443 14.89 -0.29 33.11
C GLU A 443 14.08 -0.27 34.41
N LYS A 444 14.75 -0.35 35.58
CA LYS A 444 14.14 -0.22 36.89
C LYS A 444 14.70 0.97 37.66
N TYR A 445 13.81 1.73 38.29
CA TYR A 445 14.15 2.76 39.24
C TYR A 445 14.28 2.16 40.65
N ILE A 446 15.42 2.40 41.29
CA ILE A 446 15.78 1.90 42.61
C ILE A 446 15.87 3.09 43.56
N THR A 447 15.02 3.11 44.58
CA THR A 447 15.02 4.20 45.57
C THR A 447 16.27 4.17 46.45
N LYS A 448 16.68 5.31 47.00
CA LYS A 448 17.78 5.39 47.99
C LYS A 448 17.59 4.46 49.19
N LYS A 449 16.34 4.28 49.64
CA LYS A 449 16.01 3.36 50.73
C LYS A 449 16.37 1.92 50.33
N THR A 450 15.96 1.48 49.14
CA THR A 450 16.29 0.15 48.61
C THR A 450 17.80 0.00 48.40
N LEU A 451 18.48 1.02 47.88
CA LEU A 451 19.94 0.99 47.72
C LEU A 451 20.67 0.80 49.05
N ASN A 452 20.22 1.50 50.10
CA ASN A 452 20.78 1.33 51.45
C ASN A 452 20.50 -0.07 52.02
N GLU A 453 19.33 -0.64 51.74
CA GLU A 453 19.00 -2.02 52.13
C GLU A 453 19.93 -3.03 51.44
N ILE A 454 20.12 -2.91 50.12
CA ILE A 454 21.05 -3.74 49.35
C ILE A 454 22.48 -3.58 49.89
N LYS A 455 22.94 -2.34 50.11
CA LYS A 455 24.26 -2.05 50.67
C LYS A 455 24.47 -2.68 52.04
N ASN A 456 23.45 -2.65 52.90
CA ASN A 456 23.49 -3.28 54.23
C ASN A 456 23.53 -4.81 54.15
N ARG A 457 22.75 -5.43 53.25
CA ARG A 457 22.81 -6.88 53.02
C ARG A 457 24.18 -7.31 52.49
N ILE A 458 24.74 -6.58 51.54
CA ILE A 458 26.09 -6.81 51.02
C ILE A 458 27.16 -6.65 52.12
N ASN A 459 27.03 -5.66 53.02
CA ASN A 459 27.96 -5.47 54.13
C ASN A 459 27.94 -6.64 55.14
N LYS A 460 26.83 -7.39 55.24
CA LYS A 460 26.69 -8.53 56.16
C LYS A 460 27.23 -9.85 55.59
N LEU A 461 27.61 -9.89 54.32
CA LEU A 461 28.23 -11.09 53.74
C LEU A 461 29.61 -11.31 54.35
N GLU A 462 29.85 -12.52 54.86
CA GLU A 462 31.16 -12.92 55.41
C GLU A 462 32.24 -12.96 54.32
N ASN A 463 31.88 -13.36 53.11
CA ASN A 463 32.75 -13.36 51.93
C ASN A 463 32.22 -12.39 50.87
N LYS A 464 33.06 -11.45 50.43
CA LYS A 464 32.67 -10.44 49.44
C LYS A 464 32.75 -10.95 48.00
N LYS A 465 32.46 -12.23 47.78
CA LYS A 465 32.47 -12.84 46.45
C LYS A 465 31.34 -12.26 45.59
N LEU A 466 31.66 -12.00 44.33
CA LEU A 466 30.71 -11.45 43.36
C LEU A 466 29.51 -12.39 43.13
N SER A 467 29.71 -13.71 43.25
CA SER A 467 28.64 -14.71 43.13
C SER A 467 27.57 -14.57 44.20
N GLU A 468 27.94 -14.34 45.47
CA GLU A 468 26.98 -14.10 46.57
C GLU A 468 26.30 -12.75 46.43
N VAL A 469 27.04 -11.73 45.97
CA VAL A 469 26.47 -10.41 45.67
C VAL A 469 25.45 -10.49 44.54
N ASN A 470 25.73 -11.26 43.49
CA ASN A 470 24.81 -11.48 42.37
C ASN A 470 23.51 -12.16 42.83
N LYS A 471 23.54 -13.07 43.80
CA LYS A 471 22.31 -13.63 44.38
C LYS A 471 21.44 -12.54 44.99
N ILE A 472 22.04 -11.63 45.76
CA ILE A 472 21.32 -10.48 46.34
C ILE A 472 20.78 -9.60 45.22
N LEU A 473 21.57 -9.21 44.23
CA LEU A 473 21.11 -8.35 43.12
C LEU A 473 19.99 -9.00 42.31
N ASN A 474 20.06 -10.31 42.08
CA ASN A 474 19.05 -11.07 41.35
C ASN A 474 17.70 -11.11 42.08
N GLU A 475 17.67 -11.11 43.41
CA GLU A 475 16.41 -11.02 44.18
C GLU A 475 15.64 -9.72 43.91
N TYR A 476 16.34 -8.64 43.53
CA TYR A 476 15.74 -7.36 43.16
C TYR A 476 15.63 -7.22 41.62
N GLY A 477 16.19 -8.18 40.88
CA GLY A 477 16.28 -8.20 39.43
C GLY A 477 17.00 -6.98 38.86
N ILE A 478 18.18 -6.65 39.39
CA ILE A 478 19.00 -5.49 39.00
C ILE A 478 20.43 -5.92 38.63
N ALA A 479 21.06 -5.25 37.66
CA ALA A 479 22.45 -5.51 37.27
C ALA A 479 23.52 -5.02 38.27
N GLN A 480 24.74 -5.53 38.06
CA GLN A 480 25.96 -5.15 38.78
C GLN A 480 26.36 -3.67 38.60
N THR A 481 25.80 -2.96 37.62
CA THR A 481 26.01 -1.53 37.39
C THR A 481 25.68 -0.68 38.63
N VAL A 482 24.76 -1.16 39.48
CA VAL A 482 24.40 -0.54 40.76
C VAL A 482 25.56 -0.50 41.75
N LEU A 483 26.50 -1.46 41.69
CA LEU A 483 27.57 -1.61 42.69
C LEU A 483 28.44 -0.36 42.80
N LYS A 484 28.74 0.31 41.68
CA LYS A 484 29.53 1.54 41.67
C LYS A 484 28.85 2.66 42.46
N GLU A 485 27.54 2.82 42.26
CA GLU A 485 26.73 3.85 42.90
C GLU A 485 26.57 3.65 44.42
N ILE A 486 26.58 2.39 44.88
CA ILE A 486 26.56 2.08 46.33
C ILE A 486 27.96 2.01 46.97
N GLY A 487 29.02 2.32 46.22
CA GLY A 487 30.40 2.46 46.70
C GLY A 487 31.25 1.19 46.65
N TYR A 488 30.98 0.29 45.69
CA TYR A 488 31.76 -0.92 45.47
C TYR A 488 32.34 -0.98 44.04
N LYS A 489 33.56 -1.49 43.91
CA LYS A 489 34.18 -1.87 42.63
C LYS A 489 34.36 -3.38 42.56
N ILE A 490 34.18 -3.95 41.38
CA ILE A 490 34.47 -5.37 41.15
C ILE A 490 35.98 -5.52 40.94
N ASP A 491 36.59 -6.41 41.70
CA ASP A 491 38.00 -6.77 41.58
C ASP A 491 38.13 -8.17 40.97
N TYR A 492 38.73 -8.21 39.79
CA TYR A 492 39.04 -9.44 39.07
C TYR A 492 40.48 -9.82 39.39
N SER A 493 40.69 -10.34 40.60
CA SER A 493 42.01 -10.77 41.09
C SER A 493 42.53 -12.06 40.42
N SER A 494 41.70 -12.72 39.59
CA SER A 494 42.11 -13.89 38.79
C SER A 494 41.38 -13.95 37.44
N LEU A 495 41.93 -14.71 36.48
CA LEU A 495 41.31 -14.99 35.17
C LEU A 495 40.03 -15.83 35.27
N ASN A 496 39.74 -16.45 36.42
CA ASN A 496 38.47 -17.14 36.66
C ASN A 496 37.42 -16.14 37.19
N PRO A 497 36.32 -15.88 36.45
CA PRO A 497 35.25 -14.97 36.86
C PRO A 497 34.60 -15.34 38.20
N GLU A 498 34.64 -16.60 38.61
CA GLU A 498 34.05 -17.08 39.87
C GLU A 498 34.81 -16.63 41.12
N ASN A 499 36.06 -16.20 40.95
CA ASN A 499 36.89 -15.65 42.01
C ASN A 499 36.80 -14.13 42.12
N ALA A 500 35.95 -13.48 41.32
CA ALA A 500 35.77 -12.04 41.40
C ALA A 500 35.18 -11.66 42.77
N GLU A 501 35.72 -10.61 43.37
CA GLU A 501 35.28 -10.08 44.66
C GLU A 501 34.86 -8.61 44.50
N ILE A 502 34.08 -8.10 45.46
CA ILE A 502 33.76 -6.67 45.52
C ILE A 502 34.61 -5.99 46.59
N LYS A 503 35.24 -4.87 46.23
CA LYS A 503 35.99 -4.00 47.14
C LYS A 503 35.22 -2.71 47.38
N LYS A 504 35.26 -2.19 48.61
CA LYS A 504 34.76 -0.83 48.88
C LYS A 504 35.65 0.18 48.15
N ILE A 505 35.02 1.17 47.53
CA ILE A 505 35.73 2.32 46.96
C ILE A 505 36.10 3.21 48.15
N ASN A 506 37.40 3.36 48.44
CA ASN A 506 37.89 4.31 49.45
C ASN A 506 37.89 5.72 48.86
N GLU A 507 37.61 6.74 49.67
CA GLU A 507 37.53 8.16 49.24
C GLU A 507 38.84 8.75 48.68
N GLN A 508 39.94 7.98 48.62
CA GLN A 508 41.23 8.39 48.06
C GLN A 508 41.47 7.92 46.60
N ASP A 509 40.55 7.17 45.99
CA ASP A 509 40.69 6.57 44.65
C ASP A 509 39.79 7.23 43.58
N ASN A 510 39.25 8.45 43.82
CA ASN A 510 38.39 9.18 42.88
C ASN A 510 39.08 10.39 42.25
#